data_AF-A0A532D808-F1
#
_entry.id   AF-A0A532D808-F1
#
_cell.length_a   1.000
_cell.length_b   1.000
_cell.length_c   1.000
_cell.angle_alpha   90.00
_cell.angle_beta   90.00
_cell.angle_gamma   90.00
#
_symmetry.space_group_name_H-M   'P 1'
#
loop_
_entity.id
_entity.type
_entity.pdbx_description
1 polymer ?
#
loop_
_entity_poly.entity_id
_entity_poly.type
_entity_poly.pdbx_seq_one_letter_code
_entity_poly.pdbx_strand_id
1 'polypeptide(L)' 'MAGETDLKKLLAAMTPELLAGVHVFAALPPDAPVPDRLNPVMLFREREGITLI' A
#
# COMPACT_ATOMS: atom_id res chain seq x y z
N MET A 1 11.27 -2.89 -26.72
CA MET A 1 11.98 -2.81 -25.42
C MET A 1 11.62 -4.05 -24.64
N ALA A 2 12.56 -4.98 -24.42
CA ALA A 2 12.35 -6.05 -23.44
C ALA A 2 12.83 -5.54 -22.09
N GLY A 3 12.02 -5.67 -21.03
CA GLY A 3 12.45 -5.36 -19.67
C GLY A 3 13.53 -6.33 -19.18
N GLU A 4 14.10 -6.06 -18.01
CA GLU A 4 15.01 -7.00 -17.33
C GLU A 4 14.27 -8.30 -17.01
N THR A 5 14.88 -9.45 -17.34
CA THR A 5 14.34 -10.80 -17.12
C THR A 5 15.21 -11.63 -16.17
N ASP A 6 16.42 -11.15 -15.84
CA ASP A 6 17.28 -11.73 -14.83
C ASP A 6 16.91 -11.18 -13.45
N LEU A 7 16.34 -12.06 -12.61
CA LEU A 7 15.89 -11.72 -11.26
C LEU A 7 17.03 -11.18 -10.38
N LYS A 8 18.25 -11.70 -10.51
CA LYS A 8 19.38 -11.25 -9.68
C LYS A 8 19.74 -9.81 -10.00
N LYS A 9 19.79 -9.47 -11.28
CA LYS A 9 20.07 -8.10 -11.74
C LYS A 9 18.96 -7.15 -11.32
N LEU A 10 17.71 -7.56 -11.49
CA LEU A 10 16.55 -6.76 -11.09
C LEU A 10 16.61 -6.39 -9.59
N LEU A 11 16.85 -7.38 -8.72
CA LEU A 11 16.93 -7.14 -7.28
C LEU A 11 18.17 -6.35 -6.88
N ALA A 12 19.32 -6.58 -7.53
CA ALA A 12 20.56 -5.84 -7.26
C ALA A 12 20.46 -4.35 -7.65
N ALA A 13 19.57 -4.00 -8.58
CA ALA A 13 19.33 -2.63 -9.00
C ALA A 13 18.34 -1.86 -8.08
N MET A 14 17.82 -2.50 -7.02
CA MET A 14 16.88 -1.86 -6.11
C MET A 14 17.56 -0.77 -5.27
N THR A 15 16.99 0.43 -5.27
CA THR A 15 17.42 1.57 -4.46
C THR A 15 16.32 1.94 -3.46
N PRO A 16 16.24 1.27 -2.29
CA PRO A 16 15.15 1.51 -1.35
C PRO A 16 15.31 2.86 -0.62
N GLU A 17 14.17 3.51 -0.35
CA GLU A 17 14.10 4.75 0.43
C GLU A 17 13.24 4.54 1.67
N LEU A 18 13.75 4.95 2.84
CA LEU A 18 12.97 4.96 4.07
C LEU A 18 12.17 6.26 4.15
N LEU A 19 10.85 6.15 4.01
CA LEU A 19 9.94 7.26 4.20
C LEU A 19 9.68 7.48 5.69
N ALA A 20 9.61 8.75 6.10
CA ALA A 20 9.27 9.12 7.47
C ALA A 20 7.81 8.83 7.80
N GLY A 21 7.51 8.62 9.08
CA GLY A 21 6.15 8.41 9.59
C GLY A 21 5.90 6.99 10.09
N VAL A 22 4.83 6.84 10.87
CA VAL A 22 4.34 5.54 11.34
C VAL A 22 3.03 5.27 10.63
N HIS A 23 2.95 4.13 9.96
CA HIS A 23 1.73 3.66 9.31
C HIS A 23 1.08 2.57 10.17
N VAL A 24 -0.24 2.53 10.15
CA VAL A 24 -1.04 1.51 10.84
C VAL A 24 -2.01 0.88 9.87
N PHE A 25 -2.35 -0.38 10.10
CA PHE A 25 -3.45 -1.01 9.38
C PHE A 25 -4.73 -0.81 10.18
N ALA A 26 -5.77 -0.32 9.51
CA ALA A 26 -7.10 -0.19 10.07
C ALA A 26 -8.12 -0.87 9.15
N ALA A 27 -9.11 -1.53 9.76
CA ALA A 27 -10.23 -2.13 9.05
C ALA A 27 -11.51 -1.36 9.37
N LEU A 28 -12.17 -0.86 8.33
CA LEU A 28 -13.52 -0.32 8.44
C LEU A 28 -14.54 -1.43 8.14
N PRO A 29 -15.64 -1.52 8.90
CA PRO A 29 -16.73 -2.45 8.59
C PRO A 29 -17.31 -2.24 7.19
N PRO A 30 -18.07 -3.20 6.65
CA PRO A 30 -18.82 -3.03 5.41
C PRO A 30 -19.70 -1.77 5.47
N ASP A 31 -19.75 -1.05 4.36
CA ASP A 31 -20.53 0.19 4.17
C ASP A 31 -20.18 1.37 5.10
N ALA A 32 -19.17 1.23 5.96
CA ALA A 32 -18.64 2.35 6.73
C ALA A 32 -17.86 3.30 5.78
N PRO A 33 -18.19 4.60 5.76
CA PRO A 33 -17.45 5.55 4.94
C PRO A 33 -16.05 5.78 5.50
N VAL A 34 -15.09 6.06 4.61
CA VAL A 34 -13.79 6.59 5.03
C VAL A 34 -14.02 7.97 5.65
N PRO A 35 -13.52 8.25 6.87
CA PRO A 35 -13.70 9.55 7.49
C PRO A 35 -13.07 10.67 6.65
N ASP A 36 -13.80 11.77 6.41
CA ASP A 36 -13.35 12.89 5.56
C ASP A 36 -12.03 13.53 6.00
N ARG A 37 -11.65 13.39 7.28
CA ARG A 37 -10.41 13.92 7.85
C ARG A 37 -9.20 13.01 7.66
N LEU A 38 -9.41 11.80 7.13
CA LEU A 38 -8.36 10.83 6.92
C LEU A 38 -7.96 10.82 5.44
N ASN A 39 -6.67 11.00 5.18
CA ASN A 39 -6.08 10.85 3.86
C ASN A 39 -5.18 9.61 3.87
N PRO A 40 -5.73 8.40 3.69
CA PRO A 40 -4.96 7.17 3.76
C PRO A 40 -3.97 7.09 2.58
N VAL A 41 -2.79 6.53 2.83
CA VAL A 41 -1.80 6.27 1.77
C VAL A 41 -2.21 5.09 0.90
N MET A 42 -3.10 4.22 1.43
CA MET A 42 -3.67 3.10 0.70
C MET A 42 -5.11 2.84 1.14
N LEU A 43 -5.95 2.46 0.18
CA LEU A 43 -7.27 1.93 0.41
C LEU A 43 -7.45 0.64 -0.37
N PHE A 44 -7.99 -0.39 0.29
CA PHE A 44 -8.34 -1.64 -0.37
C PHE A 44 -9.74 -2.10 0.05
N ARG A 45 -10.60 -2.38 -0.94
CA ARG A 45 -11.96 -2.88 -0.69
C ARG A 45 -11.96 -4.39 -0.68
N GLU A 46 -12.37 -4.97 0.44
CA GLU A 46 -12.50 -6.40 0.65
C GLU A 46 -13.98 -6.79 0.73
N ARG A 47 -14.27 -8.09 0.84
CA ARG A 47 -15.64 -8.55 1.11
C ARG A 47 -16.04 -8.22 2.55
N GLU A 48 -15.08 -8.26 3.46
CA GLU A 48 -15.23 -8.08 4.90
C GLU A 48 -15.28 -6.60 5.32
N GLY A 49 -14.88 -5.66 4.45
CA GLY A 49 -14.80 -4.24 4.77
C GLY A 49 -13.81 -3.47 3.90
N ILE A 50 -13.29 -2.37 4.42
CA ILE A 50 -12.24 -1.57 3.76
C ILE A 50 -10.99 -1.57 4.63
N THR A 51 -9.86 -1.99 4.07
CA THR A 51 -8.54 -1.85 4.69
C THR A 51 -7.96 -0.49 4.33
N LEU A 52 -7.49 0.23 5.34
CA LEU A 52 -6.79 1.50 5.22
C LEU A 52 -5.36 1.37 5.75
N ILE A 53 -4.45 2.09 5.10
CA ILE A 53 -3.11 2.40 5.61
C ILE A 53 -2.94 3.90 5.65
#